data_AF-A0A523V8R3-F1
#
_entry.id   AF-A0A523V8R3-F1
#
_cell.length_a   1.000
_cell.length_b   1.000
_cell.length_c   1.000
_cell.angle_alpha   90.00
_cell.angle_beta   90.00
_cell.angle_gamma   90.00
#
_symmetry.space_group_name_H-M   'P 1'
#
loop_
_entity.id
_entity.type
_entity.pdbx_description
1 polymer ?
#
loop_
_entity_poly.entity_id
_entity_poly.type
_entity_poly.pdbx_seq_one_letter_code
_entity_poly.pdbx_strand_id
1 'polypeptide(L)' 'MTDSVYKIITLVGTSTESWEKAAAAAVELATKTLRDLRVAEVEELDMTLDNGKIVS' A
#
# COMPACT_ATOMS: atom_id res chain seq x y z
N MET A 1 -9.15 19.31 23.57
CA MET A 1 -8.58 18.70 22.35
C MET A 1 -9.49 19.08 21.21
N THR A 2 -8.98 19.69 20.16
CA THR A 2 -9.77 19.95 18.95
C THR A 2 -9.95 18.64 18.19
N ASP A 3 -11.19 18.32 17.83
CA ASP A 3 -11.50 17.14 17.02
C ASP A 3 -10.77 17.23 15.67
N SER A 4 -10.15 16.12 15.26
CA SER A 4 -9.36 16.03 14.02
C SER A 4 -10.05 15.06 13.07
N VAL A 5 -10.36 15.53 11.87
CA VAL A 5 -10.89 14.68 10.79
C VAL A 5 -9.73 14.23 9.92
N TYR A 6 -9.67 12.95 9.59
CA TYR A 6 -8.68 12.41 8.65
C TYR A 6 -9.36 11.53 7.61
N LYS A 7 -8.73 11.45 6.44
CA LYS A 7 -9.16 10.60 5.33
C LYS A 7 -8.37 9.31 5.38
N ILE A 8 -9.07 8.18 5.37
CA ILE A 8 -8.49 6.87 5.13
C ILE A 8 -8.70 6.54 3.65
N ILE A 9 -7.67 6.00 3.02
CA ILE A 9 -7.71 5.48 1.65
C ILE A 9 -6.99 4.13 1.63
N THR A 10 -7.41 3.24 0.73
CA THR A 10 -6.72 1.97 0.49
C THR A 10 -5.84 2.12 -0.75
N LEU A 11 -4.60 1.62 -0.67
CA LEU A 11 -3.65 1.60 -1.76
C LEU A 11 -3.25 0.14 -2.03
N VAL A 12 -3.11 -0.22 -3.30
CA VAL A 12 -2.60 -1.54 -3.70
C VAL A 12 -1.22 -1.34 -4.32
N GLY A 13 -0.22 -1.96 -3.70
CA GLY A 13 1.14 -2.03 -4.20
C GLY A 13 1.49 -3.46 -4.60
N THR A 14 2.32 -3.61 -5.62
CA THR A 14 2.77 -4.93 -6.08
C THR A 14 4.28 -4.93 -6.24
N SER A 15 4.93 -6.04 -5.90
CA SER A 15 6.36 -6.23 -6.11
C SER A 15 6.65 -7.72 -6.28
N THR A 16 7.59 -8.06 -7.15
CA THR A 16 8.08 -9.43 -7.31
C THR A 16 9.15 -9.81 -6.28
N GLU A 17 9.54 -8.88 -5.40
CA GLU A 17 10.63 -9.09 -4.44
C GLU A 17 10.14 -9.33 -3.02
N SER A 18 9.26 -8.47 -2.50
CA SER A 18 8.70 -8.60 -1.16
C SER A 18 7.49 -7.69 -0.96
N TRP A 19 6.67 -8.01 0.04
CA TRP A 19 5.53 -7.21 0.44
C TRP A 19 5.95 -5.85 1.01
N GLU A 20 7.09 -5.75 1.71
CA GLU A 20 7.62 -4.47 2.21
C GLU A 20 7.96 -3.54 1.05
N LYS A 21 8.56 -4.08 -0.02
CA LYS A 21 8.86 -3.31 -1.23
C LYS A 21 7.58 -2.88 -1.95
N ALA A 22 6.57 -3.75 -2.00
CA ALA A 22 5.26 -3.42 -2.58
C ALA A 22 4.59 -2.26 -1.83
N ALA A 23 4.56 -2.33 -0.49
CA ALA A 23 4.01 -1.29 0.36
C ALA A 23 4.78 0.03 0.23
N ALA A 24 6.12 -0.02 0.25
CA ALA A 24 6.97 1.17 0.07
C ALA A 24 6.70 1.84 -1.28
N ALA A 25 6.62 1.07 -2.37
CA ALA A 25 6.36 1.60 -3.71
C ALA A 25 4.97 2.28 -3.82
N ALA A 26 3.93 1.68 -3.20
CA ALA A 26 2.60 2.28 -3.16
C ALA A 26 2.59 3.63 -2.43
N VAL A 27 3.24 3.69 -1.26
CA VAL A 27 3.35 4.93 -0.48
C VAL A 27 4.17 5.98 -1.24
N GLU A 28 5.33 5.62 -1.79
CA GLU A 28 6.17 6.53 -2.59
C GLU A 28 5.39 7.14 -3.76
N LEU A 29 4.63 6.34 -4.50
CA LEU A 29 3.82 6.84 -5.61
C LEU A 29 2.71 7.77 -5.12
N ALA A 30 2.03 7.41 -4.03
CA ALA A 30 0.97 8.20 -3.43
C ALA A 30 1.45 9.58 -2.96
N THR A 31 2.65 9.67 -2.37
CA THR A 31 3.21 10.95 -1.88
C THR A 31 3.41 12.02 -2.96
N LYS A 32 3.47 11.63 -4.24
CA LYS A 32 3.61 12.58 -5.36
C LYS A 32 2.40 13.51 -5.46
N THR A 33 1.20 13.00 -5.20
CA THR A 33 -0.06 13.73 -5.39
C THR A 33 -0.83 13.95 -4.10
N LEU A 34 -0.77 13.01 -3.16
CA LEU A 34 -1.39 13.13 -1.86
C LEU A 34 -0.47 13.92 -0.92
N ARG A 35 -1.09 14.63 0.02
CA ARG A 35 -0.42 15.45 1.04
C ARG A 35 -0.81 14.93 2.41
N ASP A 36 0.04 15.22 3.40
CA ASP A 36 -0.19 14.86 4.80
C ASP A 36 -0.41 13.36 5.04
N LEU A 37 0.25 12.49 4.26
CA LEU A 37 0.36 11.06 4.57
C LEU A 37 1.23 10.88 5.81
N ARG A 38 0.69 10.28 6.87
CA ARG A 38 1.35 10.19 8.20
C ARG A 38 1.61 8.76 8.63
N VAL A 39 0.69 7.86 8.32
CA VAL A 39 0.72 6.45 8.72
C VAL A 39 0.19 5.63 7.54
N ALA A 40 0.85 4.52 7.27
CA ALA A 40 0.36 3.47 6.39
C ALA A 40 0.41 2.16 7.16
N GLU A 41 -0.62 1.34 7.04
CA GLU A 41 -0.70 0.01 7.61
C GLU A 41 -1.02 -1.01 6.50
N VAL A 42 -0.58 -2.24 6.70
CA VAL A 42 -0.93 -3.35 5.82
C VAL A 42 -2.28 -3.88 6.27
N GLU A 43 -3.32 -3.67 5.45
CA GLU A 43 -4.68 -4.18 5.70
C GLU A 43 -4.80 -5.64 5.26
N GLU A 44 -4.32 -5.96 4.05
CA GLU A 44 -4.39 -7.29 3.45
C GLU A 44 -3.07 -7.64 2.71
N LEU A 45 -2.79 -8.94 2.63
CA LEU A 45 -1.69 -9.49 1.84
C LEU A 45 -2.23 -10.61 0.94
N ASP A 46 -2.03 -10.47 -0.35
CA ASP A 46 -2.43 -11.42 -1.37
C ASP A 46 -1.25 -11.85 -2.26
N MET A 47 -1.47 -12.90 -3.06
CA MET A 47 -0.49 -13.43 -4.00
C MET A 47 -1.12 -13.54 -5.38
N THR A 48 -0.38 -13.14 -6.41
CA THR A 48 -0.80 -13.31 -7.79
C THR A 48 -0.51 -14.73 -8.24
N LEU A 49 -1.51 -15.38 -8.84
CA LEU A 49 -1.40 -16.72 -9.39
C LEU A 49 -1.47 -16.70 -10.92
N ASP A 50 -0.58 -17.42 -11.57
CA ASP A 50 -0.67 -17.79 -12.99
C ASP A 50 -0.70 -19.30 -13.14
N ASN A 51 -1.76 -19.84 -13.74
CA ASN A 51 -1.96 -21.28 -13.92
C ASN A 51 -1.74 -22.10 -12.63
N GLY A 52 -2.22 -21.58 -11.49
CA GLY A 52 -2.08 -22.22 -10.18
C GLY A 52 -0.70 -22.10 -9.54
N LYS A 53 0.23 -21.33 -10.14
CA LYS A 53 1.56 -21.05 -9.60
C LYS A 53 1.64 -19.61 -9.12
N ILE A 54 2.28 -19.40 -7.98
CA ILE A 54 2.58 -18.06 -7.46
C ILE A 54 3.58 -17.38 -8.39
N VAL A 55 3.28 -16.15 -8.80
CA VAL A 55 4.16 -15.34 -9.66
C VAL A 55 4.64 -14.04 -9.00
N SER A 56 3.90 -13.50 -8.03
CA SER A 56 4.31 -12.35 -7.21
C SER A 56 3.49 -12.29 -5.93
#